data_AF-A0A3C0KU60-F1
#
_entry.id   AF-A0A3C0KU60-F1
#
_cell.length_a   1.000
_cell.length_b   1.000
_cell.length_c   1.000
_cell.angle_alpha   90.00
_cell.angle_beta   90.00
_cell.angle_gamma   90.00
#
_symmetry.space_group_name_H-M   'P 1'
#
loop_
_entity.id
_entity.type
_entity.pdbx_description
1 polymer ?
#
loop_
_entity_poly.entity_id
_entity_poly.type
_entity_poly.pdbx_seq_one_letter_code
_entity_poly.pdbx_strand_id
1 'polypeptide(L)'
;MKKYIVIALILALFTVSSVCAETLNITTLPAQQAGGYYVGAIGGNINGGTAANYYCDDFLAHTSVPSSFTVLVSTLADISGTKFKNQSEALKKYQQVGWLMYQMEINPVSQTGAIQFAMWSVFTPYPATPSFEGAAAWLDASSRIDASSYDFSQMRIYTPTGSANQEFVGGHVGLSAVPEPAEWMLLIIGLVLITYSIHRNREGFVVRTSA
;
A
#
# COMPACT_ATOMS: atom_id res chain seq x y z
N MET A 1 6.42 -37.46 -21.57
CA MET A 1 7.04 -36.13 -21.82
C MET A 1 6.11 -35.17 -22.56
N LYS A 2 5.58 -35.48 -23.75
CA LYS A 2 4.67 -34.58 -24.51
C LYS A 2 3.37 -34.15 -23.77
N LYS A 3 2.80 -35.01 -22.91
CA LYS A 3 1.56 -34.71 -22.16
C LYS A 3 1.73 -33.64 -21.07
N TYR A 4 2.93 -33.52 -20.48
CA TYR A 4 3.21 -32.54 -19.42
C TYR A 4 3.49 -31.14 -19.98
N ILE A 5 4.00 -31.04 -21.21
CA ILE A 5 4.22 -29.76 -21.90
C ILE A 5 2.87 -29.09 -22.25
N VAL A 6 1.86 -29.88 -22.64
CA VAL A 6 0.52 -29.34 -22.96
C VAL A 6 -0.18 -28.83 -21.70
N ILE A 7 -0.05 -29.51 -20.56
CA ILE A 7 -0.62 -29.07 -19.28
C ILE A 7 0.07 -27.78 -18.79
N ALA A 8 1.39 -27.69 -18.92
CA ALA A 8 2.14 -26.47 -18.57
C ALA A 8 1.76 -25.27 -19.47
N LEU A 9 1.52 -25.49 -20.77
CA LEU A 9 1.05 -24.44 -21.68
C LEU A 9 -0.38 -23.98 -21.37
N ILE A 10 -1.29 -24.90 -21.02
CA ILE A 10 -2.67 -24.54 -20.67
C ILE A 10 -2.71 -23.76 -19.34
N LEU A 11 -1.87 -24.13 -18.36
CA LEU A 11 -1.80 -23.41 -17.08
C LEU A 11 -1.20 -21.99 -17.24
N ALA A 12 -0.32 -21.79 -18.23
CA ALA A 12 0.24 -20.48 -18.56
C ALA A 12 -0.74 -19.55 -19.31
N LEU A 13 -1.80 -20.10 -19.93
CA LEU A 13 -2.81 -19.32 -20.65
C LEU A 13 -3.88 -18.69 -19.74
N PHE A 14 -3.94 -19.07 -18.45
CA PHE A 14 -4.89 -18.52 -17.47
C PHE A 14 -4.31 -17.41 -16.57
N THR A 15 -3.08 -16.98 -16.78
CA THR A 15 -2.45 -15.93 -15.95
C THR A 15 -2.42 -14.55 -16.61
N VAL A 16 -3.21 -14.32 -17.67
CA VAL A 16 -3.39 -12.97 -18.22
C VAL A 16 -4.34 -12.20 -17.31
N SER A 17 -3.76 -11.49 -16.33
CA SER A 17 -4.46 -10.45 -15.59
C SER A 17 -4.94 -9.41 -16.59
N SER A 18 -6.21 -9.47 -16.97
CA SER A 18 -6.82 -8.43 -17.79
C SER A 18 -6.81 -7.15 -16.96
N VAL A 19 -6.07 -6.14 -17.40
CA VAL A 19 -6.23 -4.77 -16.91
C VAL A 19 -7.61 -4.32 -17.36
N CYS A 20 -8.60 -4.57 -16.52
CA CYS A 20 -9.96 -4.09 -16.72
C CYS A 20 -10.04 -2.68 -16.17
N ALA A 21 -10.64 -1.79 -16.95
CA ALA A 21 -10.97 -0.46 -16.49
C ALA A 21 -12.10 -0.59 -15.44
N GLU A 22 -11.92 0.04 -14.29
CA GLU A 22 -12.90 0.03 -13.18
C GLU A 22 -13.56 1.40 -13.05
N THR A 23 -14.72 1.49 -12.39
CA THR A 23 -15.38 2.76 -12.12
C THR A 23 -15.14 3.18 -10.68
N LEU A 24 -14.47 4.32 -10.50
CA LEU A 24 -14.30 4.96 -9.20
C LEU A 24 -15.44 5.95 -8.96
N ASN A 25 -16.18 5.75 -7.86
CA ASN A 25 -17.24 6.63 -7.40
C ASN A 25 -16.74 7.42 -6.18
N ILE A 26 -16.64 8.73 -6.32
CA ILE A 26 -16.29 9.65 -5.24
C ILE A 26 -17.58 10.23 -4.65
N THR A 27 -17.77 10.07 -3.34
CA THR A 27 -19.05 10.35 -2.68
C THR A 27 -18.97 11.41 -1.59
N THR A 28 -17.85 11.54 -0.88
CA THR A 28 -17.71 12.49 0.23
C THR A 28 -16.41 13.28 0.15
N LEU A 29 -16.47 14.57 0.46
CA LEU A 29 -15.29 15.42 0.60
C LEU A 29 -14.44 15.00 1.80
N PRO A 30 -13.13 15.34 1.82
CA PRO A 30 -12.34 15.25 3.02
C PRO A 30 -12.94 16.06 4.18
N ALA A 31 -12.85 15.50 5.39
CA ALA A 31 -13.40 16.15 6.59
C ALA A 31 -12.58 17.37 7.06
N GLN A 32 -11.33 17.49 6.60
CA GLN A 32 -10.39 18.52 7.03
C GLN A 32 -10.14 19.54 5.91
N GLN A 33 -9.82 20.77 6.32
CA GLN A 33 -9.35 21.82 5.42
C GLN A 33 -8.06 22.43 5.97
N ALA A 34 -7.13 22.74 5.08
CA ALA A 34 -5.86 23.39 5.41
C ALA A 34 -5.41 24.28 4.25
N GLY A 35 -4.93 25.48 4.54
CA GLY A 35 -4.44 26.42 3.52
C GLY A 35 -5.48 26.85 2.48
N GLY A 36 -6.78 26.69 2.76
CA GLY A 36 -7.87 26.97 1.82
C GLY A 36 -8.29 25.79 0.94
N TYR A 37 -7.75 24.59 1.19
CA TYR A 37 -8.02 23.38 0.40
C TYR A 37 -8.56 22.26 1.29
N TYR A 38 -9.36 21.37 0.71
CA TYR A 38 -9.71 20.11 1.35
C TYR A 38 -8.50 19.20 1.39
N VAL A 39 -8.21 18.62 2.55
CA VAL A 39 -7.03 17.76 2.78
C VAL A 39 -7.40 16.44 3.43
N GLY A 40 -6.67 15.40 3.06
CA GLY A 40 -6.82 14.06 3.60
C GLY A 40 -7.79 13.18 2.81
N ALA A 41 -8.30 12.15 3.49
CA ALA A 41 -9.07 11.08 2.87
C ALA A 41 -10.38 11.60 2.23
N ILE A 42 -10.57 11.27 0.95
CA ILE A 42 -11.85 11.38 0.25
C ILE A 42 -12.56 10.02 0.28
N GLY A 43 -13.87 10.02 0.48
CA GLY A 43 -14.66 8.79 0.56
C GLY A 43 -15.22 8.39 -0.80
N GLY A 44 -15.19 7.09 -1.10
CA GLY A 44 -15.70 6.57 -2.37
C GLY A 44 -15.80 5.04 -2.39
N ASN A 45 -16.05 4.47 -3.58
CA ASN A 45 -16.00 3.03 -3.80
C ASN A 45 -15.63 2.70 -5.25
N ILE A 46 -15.16 1.46 -5.46
CA ILE A 46 -14.92 0.88 -6.77
C ILE A 46 -16.14 0.05 -7.18
N ASN A 47 -16.68 0.30 -8.37
CA ASN A 47 -17.77 -0.47 -8.99
C ASN A 47 -19.02 -0.64 -8.11
N GLY A 48 -19.32 0.33 -7.24
CA GLY A 48 -20.44 0.24 -6.30
C GLY A 48 -20.18 -0.65 -5.09
N GLY A 49 -18.93 -1.10 -4.89
CA GLY A 49 -18.52 -1.96 -3.80
C GLY A 49 -18.38 -1.25 -2.45
N THR A 50 -17.60 -1.85 -1.56
CA THR A 50 -17.37 -1.33 -0.21
C THR A 50 -16.75 0.06 -0.23
N ALA A 51 -17.24 0.93 0.66
CA ALA A 51 -16.69 2.25 0.85
C ALA A 51 -15.23 2.18 1.34
N ALA A 52 -14.38 3.02 0.78
CA ALA A 52 -12.97 3.13 1.12
C ALA A 52 -12.52 4.59 1.06
N ASN A 53 -11.33 4.82 1.64
CA ASN A 53 -10.65 6.11 1.60
C ASN A 53 -9.67 6.16 0.43
N TYR A 54 -9.60 7.33 -0.19
CA TYR A 54 -8.66 7.64 -1.26
C TYR A 54 -7.97 8.98 -0.97
N TYR A 55 -6.82 9.21 -1.58
CA TYR A 55 -6.04 10.43 -1.38
C TYR A 55 -5.55 10.96 -2.72
N CYS A 56 -5.62 12.28 -2.91
CA CYS A 56 -5.07 12.93 -4.09
C CYS A 56 -3.54 12.94 -3.99
N ASP A 57 -2.84 12.47 -5.01
CA ASP A 57 -1.37 12.42 -5.03
C ASP A 57 -0.72 13.65 -5.72
N ASP A 58 -1.52 14.54 -6.30
CA ASP A 58 -1.07 15.78 -6.91
C ASP A 58 -2.03 16.96 -6.66
N PHE A 59 -1.52 18.18 -6.85
CA PHE A 59 -2.27 19.41 -6.60
C PHE A 59 -2.95 20.01 -7.85
N LEU A 60 -2.47 19.69 -9.06
CA LEU A 60 -2.90 20.38 -10.29
C LEU A 60 -4.14 19.76 -10.92
N ALA A 61 -4.39 18.48 -10.69
CA ALA A 61 -5.65 17.89 -11.08
C ALA A 61 -6.72 18.16 -10.02
N HIS A 62 -7.97 18.10 -10.49
CA HIS A 62 -9.13 18.37 -9.68
C HIS A 62 -10.20 17.34 -9.98
N THR A 63 -10.98 17.02 -8.96
CA THR A 63 -12.22 16.27 -9.07
C THR A 63 -13.36 17.09 -8.50
N SER A 64 -14.58 16.79 -8.92
CA SER A 64 -15.80 17.27 -8.25
C SER A 64 -16.35 16.18 -7.34
N VAL A 65 -17.04 16.57 -6.27
CA VAL A 65 -17.75 15.63 -5.39
C VAL A 65 -19.23 15.98 -5.37
N PRO A 66 -20.14 15.02 -5.65
CA PRO A 66 -19.86 13.64 -6.06
C PRO A 66 -19.39 13.56 -7.52
N SER A 67 -18.66 12.50 -7.86
CA SER A 67 -18.32 12.17 -9.26
C SER A 67 -18.13 10.67 -9.47
N SER A 68 -18.22 10.23 -10.72
CA SER A 68 -18.00 8.85 -11.14
C SER A 68 -17.28 8.83 -12.47
N PHE A 69 -16.17 8.09 -12.57
CA PHE A 69 -15.35 8.02 -13.77
C PHE A 69 -14.55 6.72 -13.83
N THR A 70 -14.16 6.34 -15.03
CA THR A 70 -13.39 5.13 -15.29
C THR A 70 -11.91 5.34 -14.97
N VAL A 71 -11.30 4.38 -14.30
CA VAL A 71 -9.89 4.38 -13.88
C VAL A 71 -9.15 3.11 -14.33
N LEU A 72 -7.85 3.25 -14.58
CA LEU A 72 -6.90 2.13 -14.55
C LEU A 72 -6.42 1.94 -13.12
N VAL A 73 -6.42 0.69 -12.67
CA VAL A 73 -5.91 0.33 -11.35
C VAL A 73 -4.52 -0.25 -11.49
N SER A 74 -3.53 0.47 -10.98
CA SER A 74 -2.12 0.10 -11.01
C SER A 74 -1.63 -0.30 -9.61
N THR A 75 -0.50 -1.00 -9.57
CA THR A 75 0.20 -1.37 -8.32
C THR A 75 1.64 -0.86 -8.37
N LEU A 76 2.38 -0.91 -7.25
CA LEU A 76 3.81 -0.58 -7.32
C LEU A 76 4.63 -1.60 -8.12
N ALA A 77 4.13 -2.81 -8.34
CA ALA A 77 4.77 -3.80 -9.21
C ALA A 77 4.61 -3.45 -10.70
N ASP A 78 3.56 -2.70 -11.05
CA ASP A 78 3.31 -2.22 -12.40
C ASP A 78 2.65 -0.84 -12.38
N ILE A 79 3.46 0.19 -12.59
CA ILE A 79 3.04 1.60 -12.67
C ILE A 79 2.77 2.05 -14.11
N SER A 80 2.73 1.14 -15.09
CA SER A 80 2.59 1.51 -16.51
C SER A 80 1.25 2.19 -16.85
N GLY A 81 0.24 2.03 -15.99
CA GLY A 81 -1.07 2.66 -16.09
C GLY A 81 -1.16 4.04 -15.44
N THR A 82 -0.13 4.50 -14.72
CA THR A 82 -0.24 5.69 -13.88
C THR A 82 0.02 7.01 -14.61
N LYS A 83 -0.52 8.11 -14.06
CA LYS A 83 -0.39 9.46 -14.60
C LYS A 83 1.08 9.90 -14.67
N PHE A 84 1.87 9.56 -13.66
CA PHE A 84 3.24 10.04 -13.49
C PHE A 84 4.32 9.04 -13.90
N LYS A 85 3.96 7.93 -14.58
CA LYS A 85 4.88 6.86 -14.98
C LYS A 85 6.14 7.31 -15.73
N ASN A 86 6.04 8.41 -16.49
CA ASN A 86 7.13 8.94 -17.30
C ASN A 86 8.01 9.97 -16.54
N GLN A 87 7.69 10.28 -15.28
CA GLN A 87 8.54 11.14 -14.48
C GLN A 87 9.79 10.39 -14.01
N SER A 88 10.88 11.13 -13.82
CA SER A 88 12.08 10.60 -13.16
C SER A 88 11.72 10.04 -11.79
N GLU A 89 12.25 8.86 -11.46
CA GLU A 89 12.04 8.18 -10.18
C GLU A 89 10.55 7.94 -9.85
N ALA A 90 9.69 7.76 -10.86
CA ALA A 90 8.23 7.61 -10.66
C ALA A 90 7.87 6.53 -9.62
N LEU A 91 8.51 5.36 -9.69
CA LEU A 91 8.30 4.28 -8.70
C LEU A 91 8.62 4.76 -7.27
N LYS A 92 9.78 5.40 -7.08
CA LYS A 92 10.19 5.94 -5.78
C LYS A 92 9.21 7.00 -5.29
N LYS A 93 8.70 7.85 -6.17
CA LYS A 93 7.68 8.85 -5.84
C LYS A 93 6.36 8.21 -5.39
N TYR A 94 5.90 7.15 -6.05
CA TYR A 94 4.71 6.43 -5.56
C TYR A 94 4.95 5.74 -4.22
N GLN A 95 6.18 5.25 -3.95
CA GLN A 95 6.53 4.76 -2.61
C GLN A 95 6.46 5.87 -1.55
N GLN A 96 6.93 7.08 -1.87
CA GLN A 96 6.80 8.26 -0.99
C GLN A 96 5.33 8.58 -0.70
N VAL A 97 4.49 8.59 -1.73
CA VAL A 97 3.05 8.83 -1.58
C VAL A 97 2.39 7.74 -0.74
N GLY A 98 2.69 6.46 -0.97
CA GLY A 98 2.19 5.37 -0.14
C GLY A 98 2.61 5.48 1.32
N TRP A 99 3.85 5.90 1.58
CA TRP A 99 4.33 6.15 2.93
C TRP A 99 3.63 7.35 3.58
N LEU A 100 3.42 8.45 2.85
CA LEU A 100 2.69 9.63 3.35
C LEU A 100 1.22 9.29 3.64
N MET A 101 0.61 8.42 2.84
CA MET A 101 -0.73 7.87 3.10
C MET A 101 -0.75 7.13 4.44
N TYR A 102 0.20 6.22 4.66
CA TYR A 102 0.36 5.54 5.95
C TYR A 102 0.58 6.52 7.12
N GLN A 103 1.42 7.54 6.94
CA GLN A 103 1.63 8.56 7.97
C GLN A 103 0.33 9.29 8.31
N MET A 104 -0.53 9.54 7.34
CA MET A 104 -1.82 10.18 7.58
C MET A 104 -2.77 9.33 8.44
N GLU A 105 -2.66 8.00 8.35
CA GLU A 105 -3.47 7.06 9.16
C GLU A 105 -2.99 6.96 10.61
N ILE A 106 -1.67 7.05 10.85
CA ILE A 106 -1.09 6.81 12.18
C ILE A 106 -0.77 8.08 12.98
N ASN A 107 -0.77 9.25 12.34
CA ASN A 107 -0.49 10.53 13.01
C ASN A 107 -1.79 11.26 13.41
N PRO A 108 -1.72 12.21 14.37
CA PRO A 108 -2.87 13.03 14.74
C PRO A 108 -3.44 13.81 13.56
N VAL A 109 -4.77 14.00 13.55
CA VAL A 109 -5.50 14.72 12.49
C VAL A 109 -4.95 16.13 12.24
N SER A 110 -4.35 16.78 13.24
CA SER A 110 -3.67 18.08 13.08
C SER A 110 -2.51 18.08 12.08
N GLN A 111 -1.93 16.91 11.78
CA GLN A 111 -0.86 16.75 10.79
C GLN A 111 -1.38 16.51 9.37
N THR A 112 -2.68 16.27 9.18
CA THR A 112 -3.28 15.93 7.87
C THR A 112 -2.95 16.96 6.80
N GLY A 113 -3.03 18.25 7.11
CA GLY A 113 -2.69 19.32 6.18
C GLY A 113 -1.22 19.24 5.75
N ALA A 114 -0.29 19.17 6.70
CA ALA A 114 1.14 19.10 6.40
C ALA A 114 1.51 17.87 5.56
N ILE A 115 0.94 16.71 5.89
CA ILE A 115 1.17 15.46 5.16
C ILE A 115 0.57 15.52 3.76
N GLN A 116 -0.65 16.06 3.59
CA GLN A 116 -1.30 16.17 2.28
C GLN A 116 -0.53 17.12 1.35
N PHE A 117 -0.09 18.27 1.85
CA PHE A 117 0.73 19.21 1.07
C PHE A 117 2.09 18.61 0.69
N ALA A 118 2.69 17.80 1.56
CA ALA A 118 3.88 17.04 1.24
C ALA A 118 3.60 16.00 0.13
N MET A 119 2.48 15.27 0.22
CA MET A 119 2.06 14.27 -0.76
C MET A 119 1.90 14.89 -2.15
N TRP A 120 1.18 16.00 -2.24
CA TRP A 120 1.06 16.77 -3.49
C TRP A 120 2.40 17.23 -4.06
N SER A 121 3.32 17.62 -3.17
CA SER A 121 4.64 18.13 -3.56
C SER A 121 5.56 17.06 -4.15
N VAL A 122 5.26 15.77 -3.97
CA VAL A 122 6.04 14.65 -4.56
C VAL A 122 5.98 14.69 -6.09
N PHE A 123 4.78 14.87 -6.65
CA PHE A 123 4.56 14.93 -8.10
C PHE A 123 4.47 16.35 -8.66
N THR A 124 4.04 17.30 -7.83
CA THR A 124 3.82 18.69 -8.20
C THR A 124 4.60 19.60 -7.24
N PRO A 125 5.91 19.80 -7.46
CA PRO A 125 6.73 20.60 -6.56
C PRO A 125 6.37 22.09 -6.61
N TYR A 126 6.89 22.86 -5.65
CA TYR A 126 6.83 24.32 -5.67
C TYR A 126 7.35 24.88 -7.02
N PRO A 127 6.73 25.93 -7.59
CA PRO A 127 5.66 26.76 -7.05
C PRO A 127 4.23 26.27 -7.33
N ALA A 128 4.06 25.10 -7.96
CA ALA A 128 2.74 24.63 -8.35
C ALA A 128 1.90 24.21 -7.13
N THR A 129 2.49 23.48 -6.17
CA THR A 129 1.87 23.28 -4.85
C THR A 129 2.24 24.46 -3.92
N PRO A 130 1.27 25.14 -3.29
CA PRO A 130 1.55 26.21 -2.33
C PRO A 130 2.34 25.68 -1.12
N SER A 131 3.20 26.53 -0.53
CA SER A 131 3.87 26.19 0.72
C SER A 131 2.87 26.09 1.87
N PHE A 132 3.01 25.06 2.71
CA PHE A 132 2.23 24.89 3.93
C PHE A 132 3.14 24.52 5.11
N GLU A 133 2.79 24.99 6.31
CA GLU A 133 3.59 24.76 7.51
C GLU A 133 3.75 23.27 7.78
N GLY A 134 4.98 22.84 8.09
CA GLY A 134 5.32 21.43 8.35
C GLY A 134 5.42 20.52 7.12
N ALA A 135 4.89 20.92 5.95
CA ALA A 135 4.89 20.07 4.76
C ALA A 135 6.31 19.76 4.25
N ALA A 136 7.23 20.71 4.34
CA ALA A 136 8.62 20.50 3.92
C ALA A 136 9.32 19.38 4.71
N ALA A 137 9.04 19.25 6.01
CA ALA A 137 9.63 18.20 6.85
C ALA A 137 9.11 16.81 6.46
N TRP A 138 7.81 16.70 6.14
CA TRP A 138 7.21 15.45 5.68
C TRP A 138 7.70 15.06 4.28
N LEU A 139 7.83 16.02 3.37
CA LEU A 139 8.38 15.78 2.03
C LEU A 139 9.83 15.28 2.12
N ASP A 140 10.64 15.95 2.93
CA ASP A 140 12.03 15.60 3.17
C ASP A 140 12.17 14.21 3.83
N ALA A 141 11.33 13.90 4.83
CA ALA A 141 11.27 12.57 5.44
C ALA A 141 10.88 11.49 4.43
N SER A 142 9.86 11.74 3.59
CA SER A 142 9.43 10.80 2.55
C SER A 142 10.56 10.47 1.58
N SER A 143 11.43 11.45 1.25
CA SER A 143 12.53 11.26 0.31
C SER A 143 13.61 10.27 0.77
N ARG A 144 13.66 10.00 2.08
CA ARG A 144 14.64 9.14 2.76
C ARG A 144 14.09 7.78 3.21
N ILE A 145 12.85 7.45 2.87
CA ILE A 145 12.27 6.17 3.31
C ILE A 145 13.06 5.00 2.73
N ASP A 146 13.19 3.95 3.53
CA ASP A 146 13.56 2.64 3.04
C ASP A 146 12.28 1.89 2.67
N ALA A 147 11.99 1.81 1.37
CA ALA A 147 10.79 1.15 0.87
C ALA A 147 10.72 -0.35 1.23
N SER A 148 11.84 -0.99 1.56
CA SER A 148 11.85 -2.40 1.99
C SER A 148 11.32 -2.61 3.40
N SER A 149 11.19 -1.54 4.19
CA SER A 149 10.59 -1.56 5.53
C SER A 149 9.06 -1.50 5.51
N TYR A 150 8.43 -1.36 4.34
CA TYR A 150 6.99 -1.16 4.19
C TYR A 150 6.37 -2.16 3.21
N ASP A 151 5.19 -2.68 3.57
CA ASP A 151 4.37 -3.49 2.67
C ASP A 151 3.40 -2.60 1.89
N PHE A 152 3.65 -2.50 0.58
CA PHE A 152 2.81 -1.78 -0.37
C PHE A 152 1.90 -2.71 -1.20
N SER A 153 1.82 -4.01 -0.87
CA SER A 153 1.09 -5.01 -1.67
C SER A 153 -0.41 -4.70 -1.80
N GLN A 154 -0.98 -3.98 -0.83
CA GLN A 154 -2.38 -3.54 -0.83
C GLN A 154 -2.57 -2.12 -1.35
N MET A 155 -1.50 -1.37 -1.65
CA MET A 155 -1.61 -0.05 -2.25
C MET A 155 -2.09 -0.15 -3.70
N ARG A 156 -3.03 0.72 -4.07
CA ARG A 156 -3.55 0.84 -5.43
C ARG A 156 -3.48 2.29 -5.88
N ILE A 157 -3.19 2.48 -7.16
CA ILE A 157 -3.15 3.78 -7.83
C ILE A 157 -4.26 3.79 -8.88
N TYR A 158 -5.17 4.74 -8.77
CA TYR A 158 -6.40 4.85 -9.55
C TYR A 158 -6.28 6.03 -10.52
N THR A 159 -5.94 5.73 -11.76
CA THR A 159 -5.65 6.73 -12.78
C THR A 159 -6.84 6.91 -13.71
N PRO A 160 -7.43 8.12 -13.81
CA PRO A 160 -8.56 8.38 -14.71
C PRO A 160 -8.24 8.03 -16.17
N THR A 161 -9.24 7.50 -16.88
CA THR A 161 -9.19 7.24 -18.32
C THR A 161 -10.29 8.02 -19.03
N GLY A 162 -9.97 8.50 -20.24
CA GLY A 162 -10.96 9.16 -21.11
C GLY A 162 -11.39 10.57 -20.69
N SER A 163 -11.01 11.05 -19.51
CA SER A 163 -11.23 12.43 -19.06
C SER A 163 -10.07 12.94 -18.19
N ALA A 164 -9.83 14.24 -18.23
CA ALA A 164 -8.90 14.89 -17.30
C ALA A 164 -9.56 14.96 -15.92
N ASN A 165 -9.03 14.20 -14.96
CA ASN A 165 -9.51 14.14 -13.58
C ASN A 165 -8.32 13.87 -12.63
N GLN A 166 -8.59 13.84 -11.34
CA GLN A 166 -7.61 13.57 -10.28
C GLN A 166 -7.18 12.09 -10.26
N GLU A 167 -5.87 11.84 -10.13
CA GLU A 167 -5.34 10.51 -9.78
C GLU A 167 -5.43 10.31 -8.26
N PHE A 168 -5.82 9.11 -7.85
CA PHE A 168 -5.97 8.79 -6.45
C PHE A 168 -5.09 7.61 -6.05
N VAL A 169 -4.63 7.62 -4.81
CA VAL A 169 -4.08 6.44 -4.15
C VAL A 169 -5.02 5.95 -3.06
N GLY A 170 -5.05 4.64 -2.82
CA GLY A 170 -5.84 4.04 -1.77
C GLY A 170 -5.34 2.63 -1.42
N GLY A 171 -6.11 1.95 -0.58
CA GLY A 171 -5.72 0.66 -0.01
C GLY A 171 -5.00 0.83 1.33
N HIS A 172 -4.04 -0.04 1.62
CA HIS A 172 -3.30 -0.02 2.88
C HIS A 172 -1.79 -0.11 2.62
N VAL A 173 -1.02 0.61 3.44
CA VAL A 173 0.43 0.49 3.53
C VAL A 173 0.76 0.28 5.01
N GLY A 174 1.57 -0.73 5.30
CA GLY A 174 1.96 -1.07 6.66
C GLY A 174 3.47 -1.28 6.76
N LEU A 175 3.96 -1.52 7.98
CA LEU A 175 5.33 -2.03 8.14
C LEU A 175 5.40 -3.43 7.54
N SER A 176 6.47 -3.74 6.80
CA SER A 176 6.71 -5.11 6.36
C SER A 176 6.86 -5.98 7.60
N ALA A 177 6.11 -7.08 7.65
CA ALA A 177 6.27 -8.07 8.70
C ALA A 177 7.71 -8.57 8.68
N VAL A 178 8.51 -8.13 9.65
CA VAL A 178 9.83 -8.70 9.88
C VAL A 178 9.58 -10.10 10.44
N PRO A 179 10.08 -11.18 9.82
CA PRO A 179 10.00 -12.50 10.43
C PRO A 179 10.71 -12.42 11.79
N GLU A 180 9.98 -12.49 12.90
CA GLU A 180 10.61 -12.39 14.21
C GLU A 180 11.51 -13.61 14.41
N PRO A 181 12.85 -13.46 14.51
CA PRO A 181 13.74 -14.61 14.66
C PRO A 181 13.45 -15.39 15.95
N ALA A 182 12.86 -14.72 16.94
CA ALA A 182 12.52 -15.28 18.23
C ALA A 182 11.40 -16.32 18.17
N GLU A 183 10.43 -16.19 17.26
CA GLU A 183 9.30 -17.12 17.18
C GLU A 183 9.76 -18.50 16.69
N TRP A 184 10.62 -18.51 15.67
CA TRP A 184 11.25 -19.74 15.18
C TRP A 184 12.21 -20.32 16.20
N MET A 185 13.00 -19.49 16.89
CA MET A 185 13.86 -19.96 17.96
C MET A 185 13.06 -20.55 19.12
N LEU A 186 11.98 -19.91 19.57
CA LEU A 186 11.12 -20.42 20.64
C LEU A 186 10.38 -21.69 20.22
N LEU A 187 9.94 -21.78 18.96
CA LEU A 187 9.35 -23.00 18.42
C LEU A 187 10.38 -24.15 18.38
N ILE A 188 11.60 -23.88 17.92
CA ILE A 188 12.69 -24.88 17.87
C ILE A 188 13.10 -25.30 19.28
N ILE A 189 13.30 -24.36 20.20
CA ILE A 189 13.63 -24.66 21.60
C ILE A 189 12.51 -25.46 22.27
N GLY A 190 11.25 -25.08 22.04
CA GLY A 190 10.08 -25.80 22.51
C GLY A 190 10.04 -27.25 22.02
N LEU A 191 10.27 -27.47 20.72
CA LEU A 191 10.33 -28.81 20.13
C LEU A 191 11.48 -29.64 20.70
N VAL A 192 12.66 -29.06 20.87
CA VAL A 192 13.83 -29.73 21.48
C VAL A 192 13.53 -30.18 22.90
N LEU A 193 12.94 -29.31 23.73
CA LEU A 193 12.58 -29.63 25.10
C LEU A 193 11.52 -30.75 25.18
N ILE A 194 10.53 -30.75 24.28
CA ILE A 194 9.53 -31.82 24.19
C ILE A 194 10.20 -33.16 23.84
N THR A 195 11.05 -33.20 22.80
CA THR A 195 11.76 -34.43 22.43
C THR A 195 12.67 -34.95 23.54
N TYR A 196 13.37 -34.06 24.25
CA TYR A 196 14.20 -34.43 25.39
C TYR A 196 13.38 -35.01 26.54
N SER A 197 12.23 -34.40 26.85
CA SER A 197 11.32 -34.86 27.91
C SER A 197 10.72 -36.24 27.58
N ILE A 198 10.33 -36.47 26.32
CA ILE A 198 9.86 -37.78 25.84
C ILE A 198 10.97 -38.83 25.95
N HIS A 199 12.19 -38.50 25.53
CA HIS A 199 13.32 -39.43 25.61
C HIS A 199 13.64 -39.82 27.04
N ARG A 200 13.73 -38.84 27.95
CA ARG A 200 13.98 -39.07 29.39
C ARG A 200 12.91 -39.98 30.04
N ASN A 201 11.65 -39.79 29.70
CA ASN A 201 10.56 -40.60 30.27
C ASN A 201 10.55 -42.05 29.76
N ARG A 202 11.12 -42.33 28.59
CA ARG A 202 11.28 -43.72 28.07
C ARG A 202 12.39 -44.47 28.82
N GLU A 203 13.51 -43.82 29.10
CA GLU A 203 14.62 -44.41 29.86
C GLU A 203 14.22 -44.71 31.32
N GLY A 204 13.41 -43.84 31.95
CA GLY A 204 12.92 -44.05 33.32
C GLY A 204 11.93 -45.20 33.50
N PHE A 205 11.24 -45.63 32.43
CA PHE A 205 10.29 -46.74 32.47
C PHE A 205 10.98 -48.11 32.38
N VAL A 206 12.12 -48.20 31.70
CA VAL A 206 12.89 -49.45 31.56
C VAL A 206 13.53 -49.89 32.88
N VAL A 207 13.92 -48.95 33.75
CA VAL A 207 14.61 -49.25 35.02
C VAL A 207 13.67 -49.75 36.13
N ARG A 208 12.33 -49.62 35.99
CA ARG A 208 11.37 -49.99 37.04
C ARG A 208 10.67 -51.35 36.87
N THR A 209 11.02 -52.14 35.85
CA THR A 209 10.39 -53.46 35.60
C THR A 209 11.25 -54.66 36.00
N SER A 210 12.38 -54.43 36.66
CA SER A 210 13.23 -55.46 37.25
C SER A 210 13.26 -55.34 38.77
N ALA A 211 12.19 -55.78 39.43
CA ALA A 211 12.13 -56.12 40.85
C ALA A 211 11.09 -57.23 41.05
#